data_AF-A0A1I1CYK8-F1
#
_entry.id   AF-A0A1I1CYK8-F1
#
_cell.length_a   1.000
_cell.length_b   1.000
_cell.length_c   1.000
_cell.angle_alpha   90.00
_cell.angle_beta   90.00
_cell.angle_gamma   90.00
#
_symmetry.space_group_name_H-M   'P 1'
#
loop_
_entity.id
_entity.type
_entity.pdbx_description
1 polymer ?
#
loop_
_entity_poly.entity_id
_entity_poly.type
_entity_poly.pdbx_seq_one_letter_code
_entity_poly.pdbx_strand_id
1 'polypeptide(L)'
;MATKHSLGSTAPSSSADDTSPALKPEHIAVLHDIVMERAQASLQEIADELHYRCGLRVCAATIRRALRALGVVRLKPLRRTVTVRTEGAKRYGYTAAHRREAISPYSTNLTDAEWELVADLFERMPG
;
A
#
# COMPACT_ATOMS: atom_id res chain seq x y z
N MET A 1 5.72 23.92 65.20
CA MET A 1 5.12 24.01 63.85
C MET A 1 5.34 22.68 63.17
N ALA A 2 4.33 21.81 63.18
CA ALA A 2 4.43 20.45 62.64
C ALA A 2 3.66 20.38 61.32
N THR A 3 4.32 19.93 60.25
CA THR A 3 3.61 19.46 59.04
C THR A 3 4.13 18.09 58.67
N LYS A 4 3.19 17.14 58.71
CA LYS A 4 3.35 15.71 58.44
C LYS A 4 3.51 15.48 56.93
N HIS A 5 4.29 14.45 56.61
CA HIS A 5 4.44 13.86 55.28
C HIS A 5 3.10 13.33 54.73
N SER A 6 2.86 13.51 53.43
CA SER A 6 1.93 12.70 52.65
C SER A 6 2.62 12.30 51.35
N LEU A 7 3.09 11.06 51.31
CA LEU A 7 3.61 10.42 50.09
C LEU A 7 2.41 10.04 49.23
N GLY A 8 2.25 10.74 48.11
CA GLY A 8 1.22 10.48 47.12
C GLY A 8 1.37 9.06 46.57
N SER A 9 0.40 8.20 46.92
CA SER A 9 0.16 6.92 46.27
C SER A 9 -0.06 7.16 44.78
N THR A 10 0.88 6.74 43.94
CA THR A 10 0.72 6.76 42.48
C THR A 10 0.16 5.41 42.06
N ALA A 11 -1.16 5.24 42.20
CA ALA A 11 -1.85 4.18 41.48
C ALA A 11 -1.98 4.62 40.00
N PRO A 12 -1.72 3.75 39.01
CA PRO A 12 -2.00 4.08 37.62
C PRO A 12 -3.52 4.18 37.45
N SER A 13 -3.98 5.35 37.00
CA SER A 13 -5.36 5.62 36.63
C SER A 13 -5.77 4.68 35.49
N SER A 14 -6.66 3.72 35.77
CA SER A 14 -7.33 2.93 34.75
C SER A 14 -8.45 3.76 34.13
N SER A 15 -8.10 4.69 33.23
CA SER A 15 -9.07 5.24 32.29
C SER A 15 -9.30 4.20 31.18
N ALA A 16 -10.00 3.13 31.52
CA ALA A 16 -10.76 2.38 30.54
C ALA A 16 -11.93 3.29 30.14
N ASP A 17 -11.62 4.24 29.25
CA ASP A 17 -12.60 5.14 28.67
C ASP A 17 -13.72 4.29 28.10
N ASP A 18 -14.92 4.57 28.61
CA ASP A 18 -16.21 4.04 28.23
C ASP A 18 -16.52 4.48 26.80
N THR A 19 -15.75 3.95 25.85
CA THR A 19 -15.89 4.27 24.44
C THR A 19 -17.06 3.42 23.95
N SER A 20 -18.26 4.00 24.03
CA SER A 20 -19.44 3.45 23.36
C SER A 20 -19.01 3.01 21.95
N PRO A 21 -19.10 1.72 21.60
CA PRO A 21 -18.58 1.25 20.34
C PRO A 21 -19.36 1.96 19.22
N ALA A 22 -18.63 2.56 18.28
CA ALA A 22 -19.23 3.27 17.14
C ALA A 22 -20.21 2.40 16.32
N LEU A 23 -20.16 1.07 16.51
CA LEU A 23 -21.10 0.10 15.99
C LEU A 23 -21.79 -0.61 17.15
N LYS A 24 -23.11 -0.44 17.24
CA LYS A 24 -23.97 -1.23 18.11
C LYS A 24 -24.04 -2.69 17.61
N PRO A 25 -24.39 -3.66 18.48
CA PRO A 25 -24.50 -5.06 18.10
C PRO A 25 -25.43 -5.30 16.89
N GLU A 26 -26.54 -4.56 16.79
CA GLU A 26 -27.46 -4.60 15.64
C GLU A 26 -26.77 -4.28 14.30
N HIS A 27 -25.89 -3.27 14.27
CA HIS A 27 -25.15 -2.89 13.07
C HIS A 27 -24.04 -3.89 12.73
N ILE A 28 -23.50 -4.57 13.73
CA ILE A 28 -22.47 -5.60 13.55
C ILE A 28 -23.07 -6.83 12.85
N ALA A 29 -24.30 -7.22 13.22
CA ALA A 29 -25.02 -8.31 12.54
C ALA A 29 -25.26 -7.98 11.06
N VAL A 30 -25.78 -6.78 10.77
CA VAL A 30 -26.00 -6.34 9.39
C VAL A 30 -24.70 -6.25 8.59
N LEU A 31 -23.62 -5.76 9.20
CA LEU A 31 -22.30 -5.73 8.58
C LEU A 31 -21.80 -7.14 8.21
N HIS A 32 -22.01 -8.12 9.09
CA HIS A 32 -21.66 -9.51 8.81
C HIS A 32 -22.44 -10.05 7.60
N ASP A 33 -23.75 -9.82 7.56
CA ASP A 33 -24.61 -10.28 6.47
C ASP A 33 -24.21 -9.66 5.12
N ILE A 34 -23.93 -8.36 5.09
CA ILE A 34 -23.44 -7.67 3.88
C ILE A 34 -22.14 -8.32 3.37
N VAL A 35 -21.20 -8.63 4.28
CA VAL A 35 -19.92 -9.25 3.89
C VAL A 35 -20.10 -10.68 3.40
N MET A 36 -21.05 -11.44 3.96
CA MET A 36 -21.38 -12.78 3.48
C MET A 36 -22.04 -12.75 2.09
N GLU A 37 -22.95 -11.81 1.84
CA GLU A 37 -23.59 -11.62 0.53
C GLU A 37 -22.59 -11.16 -0.54
N ARG A 38 -21.62 -10.31 -0.16
CA ARG A 38 -20.72 -9.63 -1.10
C ARG A 38 -19.25 -9.74 -0.68
N ALA A 39 -18.75 -10.97 -0.55
CA ALA A 39 -17.40 -11.24 -0.04
C ALA A 39 -16.24 -10.60 -0.84
N GLN A 40 -16.47 -10.24 -2.11
CA GLN A 40 -15.48 -9.58 -2.98
C GLN A 40 -15.62 -8.05 -3.01
N ALA A 41 -16.63 -7.48 -2.35
CA ALA A 41 -16.84 -6.05 -2.30
C ALA A 41 -15.68 -5.33 -1.60
N SER A 42 -15.39 -4.14 -2.07
CA SER A 42 -14.45 -3.22 -1.44
C SER A 42 -15.00 -2.70 -0.10
N LEU A 43 -14.11 -2.21 0.76
CA LEU A 43 -14.51 -1.63 2.04
C LEU A 43 -15.43 -0.40 1.86
N GLN A 44 -15.30 0.33 0.76
CA GLN A 44 -16.15 1.48 0.46
C GLN A 44 -17.57 1.04 0.10
N GLU A 45 -17.70 0.04 -0.78
CA GLU A 45 -19.00 -0.52 -1.14
C GLU A 45 -19.71 -1.13 0.08
N ILE A 46 -18.97 -1.78 0.98
CA ILE A 46 -19.52 -2.28 2.25
C ILE A 46 -19.98 -1.11 3.15
N ALA A 47 -19.25 0.01 3.18
CA ALA A 47 -19.63 1.19 3.95
C ALA A 47 -20.91 1.84 3.41
N ASP A 48 -21.02 1.95 2.09
CA ASP A 48 -22.17 2.54 1.41
C ASP A 48 -23.41 1.66 1.59
N GLU A 49 -23.26 0.33 1.51
CA GLU A 49 -24.34 -0.63 1.78
C GLU A 49 -24.79 -0.59 3.25
N LEU A 50 -23.86 -0.49 4.19
CA LEU A 50 -24.19 -0.36 5.62
C LEU A 50 -24.93 0.96 5.89
N HIS A 51 -24.54 2.04 5.22
CA HIS A 51 -25.24 3.30 5.29
C HIS A 51 -26.65 3.20 4.70
N TYR A 52 -26.81 2.50 3.57
CA TYR A 52 -28.11 2.27 2.95
C TYR A 52 -29.05 1.46 3.85
N ARG A 53 -28.57 0.37 4.48
CA ARG A 53 -29.40 -0.51 5.32
C ARG A 53 -29.67 0.03 6.72
N CYS A 54 -28.68 0.68 7.35
CA CYS A 54 -28.76 1.09 8.76
C CYS A 54 -28.78 2.61 8.97
N GLY A 55 -28.65 3.42 7.91
CA GLY A 55 -28.52 4.87 8.01
C GLY A 55 -27.19 5.34 8.61
N LEU A 56 -26.24 4.44 8.88
CA LEU A 56 -25.02 4.74 9.63
C LEU A 56 -23.82 4.90 8.69
N ARG A 57 -23.18 6.08 8.73
CA ARG A 57 -21.92 6.33 8.02
C ARG A 57 -20.73 6.06 8.93
N VAL A 58 -19.87 5.12 8.53
CA VAL A 58 -18.63 4.80 9.24
C VAL A 58 -17.45 4.79 8.27
N CYS A 59 -16.26 5.10 8.78
CA CYS A 59 -15.05 5.04 7.98
C CYS A 59 -14.55 3.60 7.82
N ALA A 60 -13.73 3.37 6.79
CA ALA A 60 -13.15 2.06 6.51
C ALA A 60 -12.32 1.48 7.67
N ALA A 61 -11.75 2.32 8.54
CA ALA A 61 -11.01 1.86 9.72
C ALA A 61 -11.93 1.22 10.76
N THR A 62 -13.10 1.80 11.02
CA THR A 62 -14.13 1.26 11.93
C THR A 62 -14.66 -0.07 11.42
N ILE A 63 -14.99 -0.16 10.13
CA ILE A 63 -15.43 -1.40 9.49
C ILE A 63 -14.36 -2.48 9.65
N ARG A 64 -13.10 -2.16 9.33
CA ARG A 64 -11.99 -3.12 9.47
C ARG A 64 -11.80 -3.61 10.91
N ARG A 65 -11.97 -2.73 11.91
CA ARG A 65 -11.89 -3.09 13.33
C ARG A 65 -13.02 -4.05 13.72
N ALA A 66 -14.25 -3.78 13.29
CA ALA A 66 -15.40 -4.66 13.56
C ALA A 66 -15.25 -6.02 12.87
N LEU A 67 -14.86 -6.06 11.59
CA LEU A 67 -14.63 -7.30 10.86
C LEU A 67 -13.54 -8.16 11.51
N ARG A 68 -12.44 -7.55 12.00
CA ARG A 68 -11.42 -8.28 12.76
C ARG A 68 -11.95 -8.86 14.06
N ALA A 69 -12.80 -8.13 14.78
CA ALA A 69 -13.43 -8.62 16.00
C ALA A 69 -14.36 -9.82 15.73
N LEU A 70 -14.96 -9.89 14.54
CA LEU A 70 -15.73 -11.03 14.05
C LEU A 70 -14.86 -12.18 13.49
N GLY A 71 -13.53 -12.06 13.51
CA GLY A 71 -12.64 -13.06 12.93
C GLY A 71 -12.55 -13.04 11.39
N VAL A 72 -13.14 -12.04 10.73
CA VAL A 72 -13.08 -11.88 9.28
C VAL A 72 -11.73 -11.28 8.89
N VAL A 73 -10.95 -12.04 8.13
CA VAL A 73 -9.62 -11.65 7.66
C VAL A 73 -9.59 -11.56 6.14
N ARG A 74 -8.96 -10.50 5.62
CA ARG A 74 -8.72 -10.36 4.19
C ARG A 74 -7.59 -11.29 3.75
N LEU A 75 -7.89 -12.23 2.87
CA LEU A 75 -6.86 -13.02 2.20
C LEU A 75 -6.22 -12.17 1.09
N LYS A 76 -4.89 -12.12 1.06
CA LYS A 76 -4.18 -11.48 -0.05
C LYS A 76 -4.43 -12.31 -1.32
N PRO A 77 -4.86 -11.69 -2.43
CA PRO A 77 -4.99 -12.43 -3.68
C PRO A 77 -3.63 -13.02 -4.03
N LEU A 78 -3.58 -14.34 -4.20
CA LEU A 78 -2.38 -15.03 -4.65
C LEU A 78 -2.14 -14.57 -6.09
N ARG A 79 -1.19 -13.66 -6.28
CA ARG A 79 -0.74 -13.28 -7.62
C ARG A 79 -0.13 -14.53 -8.23
N ARG A 80 -0.86 -15.19 -9.12
CA ARG A 80 -0.27 -16.17 -10.03
C ARG A 80 0.76 -15.39 -10.84
N THR A 81 2.03 -15.61 -10.55
CA THR A 81 3.12 -15.16 -11.41
C THR A 81 2.93 -15.87 -12.73
N VAL A 82 2.31 -15.20 -13.70
CA VAL A 82 2.41 -15.61 -15.08
C VAL A 82 3.90 -15.51 -15.38
N THR A 83 4.56 -16.66 -15.55
CA THR A 83 5.93 -16.71 -16.06
C THR A 83 5.86 -16.22 -17.50
N VAL A 84 5.83 -14.90 -17.68
CA VAL A 84 6.16 -14.29 -18.95
C VAL A 84 7.61 -14.68 -19.15
N ARG A 85 7.83 -15.68 -20.01
CA ARG A 85 9.15 -16.04 -20.51
C ARG A 85 9.75 -14.75 -21.03
N THR A 86 10.64 -14.14 -20.26
CA THR A 86 11.49 -13.05 -20.71
C THR A 86 12.45 -13.66 -21.71
N GLU A 87 11.99 -13.82 -22.94
CA GLU A 87 12.91 -13.76 -24.07
C GLU A 87 13.65 -12.44 -23.89
N GLY A 88 14.97 -12.54 -23.76
CA GLY A 88 15.84 -11.61 -23.03
C GLY A 88 15.36 -10.16 -23.02
N ALA A 89 15.30 -9.56 -21.83
CA ALA A 89 14.92 -8.17 -21.61
C ALA A 89 15.36 -7.32 -22.81
N LYS A 90 14.39 -6.82 -23.60
CA LYS A 90 14.68 -5.97 -24.75
C LYS A 90 15.60 -4.87 -24.25
N ARG A 91 16.88 -4.94 -24.62
CA ARG A 91 17.84 -3.88 -24.32
C ARG A 91 17.36 -2.68 -25.12
N TYR A 92 16.72 -1.73 -24.45
CA TYR A 92 16.49 -0.41 -25.01
C TYR A 92 17.86 0.25 -25.13
N GLY A 93 18.54 -0.03 -26.23
CA GLY A 93 19.83 0.53 -26.57
C GLY A 93 19.66 1.69 -27.55
N TYR A 94 20.65 2.58 -27.55
CA TYR A 94 20.82 3.58 -28.58
C TYR A 94 21.11 2.88 -29.92
N THR A 95 20.06 2.57 -30.69
CA THR A 95 20.16 2.00 -32.04
C THR A 95 20.51 3.05 -33.09
N ALA A 96 20.91 2.63 -34.30
CA ALA A 96 21.14 3.54 -35.43
C ALA A 96 19.98 4.53 -35.70
N ALA A 97 18.74 4.12 -35.44
CA ALA A 97 17.56 4.98 -35.55
C ALA A 97 17.56 6.20 -34.58
N HIS A 98 18.33 6.12 -33.49
CA HIS A 98 18.48 7.21 -32.51
C HIS A 98 19.70 8.10 -32.80
N ARG A 99 20.55 7.72 -33.79
CA ARG A 99 21.73 8.49 -34.19
C ARG A 99 21.29 9.75 -34.94
N ARG A 100 21.64 10.91 -34.38
CA ARG A 100 21.43 12.19 -35.07
C ARG A 100 22.45 12.35 -36.18
N GLU A 101 22.03 12.95 -37.30
CA GLU A 101 22.94 13.35 -38.36
C GLU A 101 23.98 14.33 -37.83
N ALA A 102 25.25 14.14 -38.22
CA ALA A 102 26.34 15.02 -37.80
C ALA A 102 26.20 16.38 -38.48
N ILE A 103 25.85 17.41 -37.70
CA ILE A 103 25.79 18.78 -38.19
C ILE A 103 27.17 19.42 -37.98
N SER A 104 27.82 19.80 -39.08
CA SER A 104 29.10 20.50 -39.09
C SER A 104 28.94 21.92 -38.53
N PRO A 105 29.93 22.47 -37.78
CA PRO A 105 31.24 21.90 -37.48
C PRO A 105 31.36 21.23 -36.09
N TYR A 106 30.28 21.18 -35.30
CA TYR A 106 30.32 20.69 -33.92
C TYR A 106 29.24 19.63 -33.68
N SER A 107 29.54 18.37 -33.98
CA SER A 107 28.72 17.25 -33.54
C SER A 107 29.10 16.83 -32.12
N THR A 108 28.12 16.76 -31.22
CA THR A 108 28.30 16.24 -29.84
C THR A 108 28.12 14.73 -29.74
N ASN A 109 27.92 14.03 -30.86
CA ASN A 109 27.77 12.59 -30.90
C ASN A 109 29.14 11.94 -31.07
N LEU A 110 29.39 10.85 -30.35
CA LEU A 110 30.55 10.00 -30.59
C LEU A 110 30.32 9.16 -31.84
N THR A 111 31.34 9.07 -32.68
CA THR A 111 31.43 8.10 -33.77
C THR A 111 31.59 6.69 -33.20
N ASP A 112 31.37 5.67 -34.02
CA ASP A 112 31.56 4.27 -33.61
C ASP A 112 33.00 4.00 -33.12
N ALA A 113 33.99 4.61 -33.79
CA ALA A 113 35.39 4.50 -33.40
C ALA A 113 35.69 5.20 -32.07
N GLU A 114 35.10 6.39 -31.83
CA GLU A 114 35.26 7.08 -30.55
C GLU A 114 34.54 6.37 -29.41
N TRP A 115 33.39 5.76 -29.69
CA TRP A 115 32.66 4.95 -28.71
C TRP A 115 33.46 3.71 -28.30
N GLU A 116 34.09 2.99 -29.25
CA GLU A 116 34.93 1.83 -28.96
C GLU A 116 36.07 2.16 -27.97
N LEU A 117 36.59 3.39 -28.02
CA LEU A 117 37.65 3.85 -27.12
C LEU A 117 37.18 4.15 -25.69
N VAL A 118 35.88 4.38 -25.47
CA VAL A 118 35.34 4.79 -24.15
C VAL A 118 34.30 3.82 -23.59
N ALA A 119 33.92 2.78 -24.35
CA ALA A 119 32.86 1.84 -23.97
C ALA A 119 33.16 1.14 -22.63
N ASP A 120 34.42 0.84 -22.37
CA ASP A 120 34.92 0.22 -21.13
C ASP A 120 34.67 1.08 -19.87
N LEU A 121 34.55 2.41 -20.00
CA LEU A 121 34.19 3.29 -18.89
C LEU A 121 32.73 3.12 -18.45
N PHE A 122 31.85 2.75 -19.37
CA PHE A 122 30.41 2.66 -19.13
C PHE A 122 29.93 1.22 -18.91
N GLU A 123 30.68 0.23 -19.39
CA GLU A 123 30.38 -1.18 -19.18
C GLU A 123 31.03 -1.67 -17.89
N ARG A 124 30.23 -2.24 -16.97
CA ARG A 124 30.77 -2.89 -15.77
C ARG A 124 31.54 -4.15 -16.19
N MET A 125 32.79 -4.27 -15.77
CA MET A 125 33.52 -5.53 -15.90
C MET A 125 32.68 -6.68 -15.34
N PRO A 126 32.54 -7.80 -16.08
CA PRO A 126 31.90 -8.98 -15.54
C PRO A 126 32.75 -9.49 -14.36
N GLY A 127 32.17 -9.48 -13.17
CA GLY A 127 32.67 -10.20 -12.00
C GLY A 127 32.21 -11.66 -12.04
#